data_AF-A0A958H4Q7-F1
#
_entry.id   AF-A0A958H4Q7-F1
#
_cell.length_a   1.000
_cell.length_b   1.000
_cell.length_c   1.000
_cell.angle_alpha   90.00
_cell.angle_beta   90.00
_cell.angle_gamma   90.00
#
_symmetry.space_group_name_H-M   'P 1'
#
loop_
_entity.id
_entity.type
_entity.pdbx_description
1 polymer ?
#
loop_
_entity_poly.entity_id
_entity_poly.type
_entity_poly.pdbx_seq_one_letter_code
_entity_poly.pdbx_strand_id
1 'polypeptide(L)'
;LIRRVLRCAFRMSENNLGAIFIIGNADDIMEHSDASEISHFALIVSTQMVDLSDEELINFAKQDGATVIDVQGKFRGCMVLLRPNAETQAEIGPGKGARHSSAAKMSAEANCLAITVSHDGPITVYDAGQRILSL
;
A
#
# COMPACT_ATOMS: atom_id res chain seq x y z
N LEU A 1 -5.63 -5.70 -12.47
CA LEU A 1 -5.19 -4.86 -11.34
C LEU A 1 -3.72 -5.10 -10.95
N ILE A 2 -3.38 -6.23 -10.33
CA ILE A 2 -2.04 -6.52 -9.76
C ILE A 2 -0.88 -6.26 -10.72
N ARG A 3 -0.96 -6.76 -11.96
CA ARG A 3 0.08 -6.53 -12.99
C ARG A 3 0.42 -5.05 -13.18
N ARG A 4 -0.58 -4.18 -13.10
CA ARG A 4 -0.39 -2.74 -13.26
C ARG A 4 0.25 -2.10 -12.03
N VAL A 5 -0.17 -2.51 -10.83
CA VAL A 5 0.45 -2.06 -9.59
C VAL A 5 1.92 -2.48 -9.55
N LEU A 6 2.24 -3.73 -9.89
CA LEU A 6 3.62 -4.21 -9.98
C LEU A 6 4.43 -3.46 -11.03
N ARG A 7 3.85 -3.18 -12.22
CA ARG A 7 4.52 -2.33 -13.22
C ARG A 7 4.88 -0.95 -12.66
N CYS A 8 3.97 -0.32 -11.94
CA CYS A 8 4.25 0.96 -11.29
C CYS A 8 5.30 0.81 -10.19
N ALA A 9 5.24 -0.26 -9.38
CA ALA A 9 6.22 -0.56 -8.34
C ALA A 9 7.64 -0.73 -8.91
N PHE A 10 7.80 -1.42 -10.06
CA PHE A 10 9.09 -1.52 -10.76
C PHE A 10 9.61 -0.16 -11.20
N ARG A 11 8.76 0.66 -11.82
CA ARG A 11 9.15 2.03 -12.21
C ARG A 11 9.56 2.87 -10.99
N MET A 12 8.86 2.71 -9.87
CA MET A 12 9.19 3.40 -8.62
C MET A 12 10.53 2.92 -8.05
N SER A 13 10.77 1.61 -8.03
CA SER A 13 12.05 1.00 -7.64
C SER A 13 13.21 1.57 -8.44
N GLU A 14 13.09 1.60 -9.77
CA GLU A 14 14.13 2.14 -10.68
C GLU A 14 14.44 3.62 -10.44
N ASN A 15 13.50 4.36 -9.83
CA ASN A 15 13.61 5.79 -9.56
C ASN A 15 13.81 6.11 -8.06
N ASN A 16 14.13 5.11 -7.23
CA ASN A 16 14.32 5.27 -5.78
C ASN A 16 13.12 5.89 -5.06
N LEU A 17 11.91 5.58 -5.53
CA LEU A 17 10.66 6.06 -4.95
C LEU A 17 10.06 5.00 -4.03
N GLY A 18 9.90 5.34 -2.76
CA GLY A 18 9.22 4.47 -1.80
C GLY A 18 7.70 4.52 -1.93
N ALA A 19 7.02 3.39 -1.73
CA ALA A 19 5.55 3.29 -1.78
C ALA A 19 5.03 2.15 -0.90
N ILE A 20 3.75 2.25 -0.54
CA ILE A 20 2.94 1.12 -0.07
C ILE A 20 1.64 1.11 -0.88
N PHE A 21 1.36 0.00 -1.54
CA PHE A 21 0.04 -0.29 -2.11
C PHE A 21 -0.64 -1.35 -1.25
N ILE A 22 -1.89 -1.11 -0.88
CA ILE A 22 -2.75 -2.06 -0.18
C ILE A 22 -3.93 -2.40 -1.09
N ILE A 23 -4.13 -3.69 -1.36
CA ILE A 23 -5.18 -4.18 -2.24
C ILE A 23 -6.06 -5.15 -1.45
N GLY A 24 -7.33 -4.81 -1.24
CA GLY A 24 -8.23 -5.59 -0.40
C GLY A 24 -9.61 -4.96 -0.23
N ASN A 25 -10.37 -5.40 0.78
CA ASN A 25 -11.60 -4.72 1.16
C ASN A 25 -11.24 -3.36 1.80
N ALA A 26 -11.68 -2.28 1.16
CA ALA A 26 -11.36 -0.94 1.61
C ALA A 26 -11.88 -0.65 3.02
N ASP A 27 -13.03 -1.18 3.38
CA ASP A 27 -13.67 -0.87 4.66
C ASP A 27 -12.85 -1.52 5.80
N ASP A 28 -12.47 -2.80 5.66
CA ASP A 28 -11.61 -3.52 6.61
C ASP A 28 -10.22 -2.85 6.78
N ILE A 29 -9.66 -2.30 5.68
CA ILE A 29 -8.38 -1.57 5.71
C ILE A 29 -8.53 -0.26 6.48
N MET A 30 -9.62 0.46 6.28
CA MET A 30 -9.85 1.76 6.90
C MET A 30 -10.18 1.64 8.39
N GLU A 31 -10.78 0.53 8.84
CA GLU A 31 -10.97 0.23 10.28
C GLU A 31 -9.65 0.17 11.05
N HIS A 32 -8.57 -0.23 10.39
CA HIS A 32 -7.21 -0.34 10.95
C HIS A 32 -6.31 0.82 10.52
N SER A 33 -6.90 1.96 10.16
CA SER A 33 -6.20 3.18 9.76
C SER A 33 -6.67 4.35 10.64
N ASP A 34 -5.87 5.43 10.75
CA ASP A 34 -6.33 6.61 11.49
C ASP A 34 -7.63 7.15 10.85
N ALA A 35 -8.72 7.12 11.61
CA ALA A 35 -9.99 7.76 11.25
C ALA A 35 -9.91 9.31 11.33
N SER A 36 -8.77 9.85 11.75
CA SER A 36 -8.61 11.25 12.09
C SER A 36 -8.27 12.04 10.84
N GLU A 37 -9.27 12.73 10.31
CA GLU A 37 -9.14 13.62 9.17
C GLU A 37 -8.64 12.88 7.93
N ILE A 38 -9.54 12.13 7.30
CA ILE A 38 -9.52 12.10 5.84
C ILE A 38 -9.66 13.55 5.40
N SER A 39 -8.53 14.23 5.33
CA SER A 39 -8.35 15.52 4.73
C SER A 39 -9.11 15.47 3.41
N HIS A 40 -9.81 16.54 3.06
CA HIS A 40 -10.41 16.68 1.73
C HIS A 40 -9.38 16.42 0.58
N PHE A 41 -8.09 16.23 0.90
CA PHE A 41 -7.01 15.78 0.01
C PHE A 41 -6.77 14.25 -0.06
N ALA A 42 -7.06 13.44 0.98
CA ALA A 42 -6.76 12.00 0.99
C ALA A 42 -7.83 11.15 0.26
N LEU A 43 -9.06 11.67 0.15
CA LEU A 43 -10.12 11.15 -0.70
C LEU A 43 -10.07 11.85 -2.06
N ILE A 44 -9.18 11.42 -2.95
CA ILE A 44 -9.48 11.61 -4.37
C ILE A 44 -10.62 10.64 -4.70
N VAL A 45 -11.78 11.25 -4.89
CA VAL A 45 -12.93 10.88 -5.72
C VAL A 45 -12.88 9.44 -6.20
N SER A 46 -13.88 8.65 -5.79
CA SER A 46 -14.30 7.38 -6.39
C SER A 46 -13.98 7.29 -7.90
N THR A 47 -12.74 6.89 -8.21
CA THR A 47 -12.17 6.81 -9.55
C THR A 47 -11.76 5.38 -9.77
N GLN A 48 -11.94 4.87 -10.98
CA GLN A 48 -11.43 3.55 -11.29
C GLN A 48 -9.95 3.66 -11.59
N MET A 49 -9.17 2.65 -11.19
CA MET A 49 -7.76 2.57 -11.56
C MET A 49 -7.58 2.75 -13.07
N VAL A 50 -8.51 2.26 -13.89
CA VAL A 50 -8.47 2.38 -15.35
C VAL A 50 -8.50 3.82 -15.86
N ASP A 51 -9.01 4.78 -15.09
CA ASP A 51 -9.11 6.19 -15.47
C ASP A 51 -7.84 6.99 -15.11
N LEU A 52 -7.01 6.44 -14.22
CA LEU A 52 -5.70 7.02 -13.90
C LEU A 52 -4.67 6.55 -14.93
N SER A 53 -3.71 7.41 -15.26
CA SER A 53 -2.45 7.01 -15.90
C SER A 53 -1.50 6.34 -14.90
N ASP A 54 -0.43 5.71 -15.39
CA ASP A 54 0.61 5.19 -14.49
C ASP A 54 1.37 6.31 -13.76
N GLU A 55 1.55 7.47 -14.40
CA GLU A 55 2.17 8.65 -13.76
C GLU A 55 1.34 9.18 -12.60
N GLU A 56 0.03 9.32 -12.78
CA GLU A 56 -0.86 9.76 -11.72
C GLU A 56 -0.84 8.78 -10.54
N LEU A 57 -0.92 7.48 -10.82
CA LEU A 57 -0.84 6.45 -9.79
C LEU A 57 0.48 6.51 -9.01
N ILE A 58 1.62 6.67 -9.71
CA ILE A 58 2.94 6.81 -9.06
C ILE A 58 3.00 8.11 -8.24
N ASN A 59 2.44 9.20 -8.74
CA ASN A 59 2.41 10.48 -8.04
C ASN A 59 1.60 10.44 -6.74
N PHE A 60 0.52 9.66 -6.71
CA PHE A 60 -0.23 9.38 -5.48
C PHE A 60 0.53 8.43 -4.56
N ALA A 61 1.10 7.35 -5.10
CA ALA A 61 1.73 6.30 -4.31
C ALA A 61 3.05 6.70 -3.66
N LYS A 62 3.79 7.65 -4.25
CA LYS A 62 5.06 8.14 -3.69
C LYS A 62 4.88 9.05 -2.48
N GLN A 63 3.65 9.53 -2.23
CA GLN A 63 3.35 10.34 -1.05
C GLN A 63 3.55 9.51 0.22
N ASP A 64 3.64 10.18 1.36
CA ASP A 64 3.75 9.47 2.63
C ASP A 64 2.41 8.84 3.03
N GLY A 65 2.46 7.58 3.49
CA GLY A 65 1.29 6.74 3.70
C GLY A 65 1.02 5.72 2.58
N ALA A 66 -0.13 5.07 2.65
CA ALA A 66 -0.51 3.99 1.75
C ALA A 66 -1.48 4.45 0.65
N THR A 67 -1.38 3.80 -0.51
CA THR A 67 -2.40 3.83 -1.55
C THR A 67 -3.30 2.61 -1.41
N VAL A 68 -4.61 2.85 -1.24
CA VAL A 68 -5.61 1.78 -1.04
C VAL A 68 -6.41 1.61 -2.32
N ILE A 69 -6.46 0.37 -2.80
CA ILE A 69 -7.19 -0.02 -4.01
C ILE A 69 -8.09 -1.19 -3.65
N ASP A 70 -9.37 -1.14 -4.02
CA ASP A 70 -10.24 -2.30 -3.79
C ASP A 70 -9.99 -3.43 -4.79
N VAL A 71 -10.49 -4.63 -4.48
CA VAL A 71 -10.31 -5.82 -5.33
C VAL A 71 -11.00 -5.67 -6.71
N GLN A 72 -11.96 -4.77 -6.83
CA GLN A 72 -12.66 -4.40 -8.06
C GLN A 72 -11.87 -3.38 -8.90
N GLY A 73 -10.77 -2.84 -8.37
CA GLY A 73 -9.92 -1.87 -9.05
C GLY A 73 -10.33 -0.42 -8.85
N LYS A 74 -11.14 -0.10 -7.84
CA LYS A 74 -11.44 1.27 -7.46
C LYS A 74 -10.29 1.84 -6.64
N PHE A 75 -9.86 3.05 -6.98
CA PHE A 75 -8.94 3.82 -6.17
C PHE A 75 -9.71 4.38 -4.96
N ARG A 76 -9.31 4.01 -3.74
CA ARG A 76 -10.04 4.35 -2.51
C ARG A 76 -9.39 5.47 -1.72
N GLY A 77 -8.10 5.68 -1.90
CA GLY A 77 -7.37 6.79 -1.30
C GLY A 77 -5.86 6.65 -1.43
N CYS A 78 -5.18 7.76 -1.19
CA CYS A 78 -3.73 7.82 -1.01
C CYS A 78 -3.42 8.57 0.28
N MET A 79 -2.16 8.48 0.72
CA MET A 79 -1.71 9.06 1.99
C MET A 79 -2.45 8.48 3.21
N VAL A 80 -2.97 7.26 3.08
CA VAL A 80 -3.68 6.59 4.17
C VAL A 80 -2.68 6.18 5.23
N LEU A 81 -2.87 6.67 6.45
CA LEU A 81 -2.01 6.34 7.58
C LEU A 81 -2.48 5.03 8.22
N LEU A 82 -1.78 3.95 7.89
CA LEU A 82 -2.05 2.62 8.41
C LEU A 82 -1.67 2.54 9.90
N ARG A 83 -2.59 2.01 10.71
CA ARG A 83 -2.46 1.86 12.16
C ARG A 83 -2.75 0.41 12.60
N PRO A 84 -2.04 -0.58 12.05
CA PRO A 84 -2.18 -1.94 12.55
C PRO A 84 -1.75 -2.02 14.01
N ASN A 85 -2.28 -3.01 14.73
CA ASN A 85 -1.91 -3.26 16.10
C ASN A 85 -0.38 -3.53 16.22
N ALA A 86 0.26 -2.89 17.20
CA ALA A 86 1.68 -3.05 17.47
C ALA A 86 2.08 -4.50 17.77
N GLU A 87 1.18 -5.31 18.34
CA GLU A 87 1.43 -6.70 18.75
C GLU A 87 1.20 -7.73 17.64
N THR A 88 0.62 -7.32 16.52
CA THR A 88 0.36 -8.21 15.37
C THR A 88 1.65 -8.82 14.85
N GLN A 89 1.64 -10.15 14.77
CA GLN A 89 2.75 -10.95 14.30
C GLN A 89 2.83 -10.87 12.77
N ALA A 90 4.00 -10.50 12.23
CA ALA A 90 4.24 -10.45 10.80
C ALA A 90 5.73 -10.60 10.47
N GLU A 91 6.04 -11.16 9.30
CA GLU A 91 7.40 -11.42 8.81
C GLU A 91 8.01 -10.16 8.16
N ILE A 92 8.43 -9.21 8.97
CA ILE A 92 8.92 -7.91 8.47
C ILE A 92 10.37 -8.01 7.94
N GLY A 93 11.17 -8.93 8.48
CA GLY A 93 12.58 -9.09 8.16
C GLY A 93 13.49 -8.02 8.82
N PRO A 94 14.78 -8.33 9.07
CA PRO A 94 15.69 -7.39 9.71
C PRO A 94 15.99 -6.18 8.82
N GLY A 95 16.19 -5.02 9.44
CA GLY A 95 16.54 -3.77 8.73
C GLY A 95 15.39 -3.13 7.95
N LYS A 96 14.18 -3.68 8.02
CA LYS A 96 12.99 -3.10 7.38
C LYS A 96 12.33 -2.06 8.27
N GLY A 97 11.95 -0.94 7.67
CA GLY A 97 11.38 0.22 8.37
C GLY A 97 9.86 0.17 8.56
N ALA A 98 9.29 1.30 9.00
CA ALA A 98 7.87 1.44 9.30
C ALA A 98 6.95 1.01 8.16
N ARG A 99 7.30 1.30 6.89
CA ARG A 99 6.48 0.92 5.73
C ARG A 99 6.26 -0.59 5.62
N HIS A 100 7.33 -1.36 5.76
CA HIS A 100 7.26 -2.82 5.74
C HIS A 100 6.51 -3.36 6.97
N SER A 101 6.74 -2.77 8.15
CA SER A 101 6.02 -3.14 9.37
C SER A 101 4.51 -2.96 9.21
N SER A 102 4.09 -1.78 8.75
CA SER A 102 2.67 -1.49 8.51
C SER A 102 2.09 -2.38 7.42
N ALA A 103 2.77 -2.54 6.28
CA ALA A 103 2.30 -3.38 5.19
C ALA A 103 2.11 -4.84 5.60
N ALA A 104 3.11 -5.43 6.27
CA ALA A 104 3.05 -6.81 6.69
C ALA A 104 1.92 -7.03 7.72
N LYS A 105 1.80 -6.19 8.75
CA LYS A 105 0.74 -6.34 9.76
C LYS A 105 -0.65 -6.07 9.20
N MET A 106 -0.81 -5.05 8.36
CA MET A 106 -2.08 -4.79 7.69
C MET A 106 -2.52 -5.95 6.80
N SER A 107 -1.58 -6.63 6.14
CA SER A 107 -1.91 -7.83 5.35
C SER A 107 -2.51 -8.96 6.20
N ALA A 108 -2.15 -9.04 7.49
CA ALA A 108 -2.72 -10.00 8.44
C ALA A 108 -4.07 -9.53 9.00
N GLU A 109 -4.15 -8.28 9.47
CA GLU A 109 -5.33 -7.74 10.16
C GLU A 109 -6.51 -7.50 9.21
N ALA A 110 -6.25 -6.94 8.03
CA ALA A 110 -7.29 -6.56 7.07
C ALA A 110 -7.41 -7.56 5.89
N ASN A 111 -6.78 -8.73 5.99
CA ASN A 111 -6.80 -9.79 4.96
C ASN A 111 -6.59 -9.23 3.53
N CYS A 112 -5.50 -8.48 3.37
CA CYS A 112 -5.22 -7.72 2.16
C CYS A 112 -3.83 -8.02 1.61
N LEU A 113 -3.63 -7.81 0.31
CA LEU A 113 -2.31 -7.90 -0.31
C LEU A 113 -1.60 -6.56 -0.15
N ALA A 114 -0.40 -6.56 0.45
CA ALA A 114 0.39 -5.35 0.61
C ALA A 114 1.67 -5.42 -0.23
N ILE A 115 1.92 -4.41 -1.08
CA ILE A 115 3.12 -4.29 -1.90
C ILE A 115 3.89 -3.07 -1.43
N THR A 116 5.10 -3.28 -0.92
CA THR A 116 6.01 -2.22 -0.49
C THR A 116 7.13 -2.05 -1.49
N VAL A 117 7.41 -0.82 -1.89
CA VAL A 117 8.63 -0.45 -2.61
C VAL A 117 9.53 0.28 -1.62
N SER A 118 10.70 -0.27 -1.36
CA SER A 118 11.70 0.38 -0.54
C SER A 118 12.38 1.51 -1.33
N HIS A 119 12.76 2.60 -0.65
CA HIS A 119 13.42 3.74 -1.31
C HIS A 119 14.79 3.37 -1.90
N ASP A 120 15.42 2.32 -1.38
CA ASP A 120 16.67 1.72 -1.85
C ASP A 120 16.45 0.70 -2.98
N GLY A 121 15.21 0.55 -3.47
CA GLY A 121 14.86 -0.26 -4.65
C GLY A 121 13.92 -1.43 -4.36
N PRO A 122 14.24 -2.37 -3.43
CA PRO A 122 13.56 -3.64 -3.34
C PRO A 122 12.02 -3.57 -3.28
N ILE A 123 11.37 -4.50 -3.98
CA ILE A 123 9.91 -4.65 -3.95
C ILE A 123 9.58 -5.85 -3.09
N THR A 124 8.77 -5.67 -2.05
CA THR A 124 8.35 -6.75 -1.15
C THR A 124 6.83 -6.87 -1.15
N VAL A 125 6.34 -8.10 -1.26
CA VAL A 125 4.90 -8.41 -1.23
C VAL A 125 4.60 -9.19 0.05
N TYR A 126 3.54 -8.78 0.74
CA TYR A 126 3.03 -9.39 1.95
C TYR A 126 1.57 -9.83 1.78
N ASP A 127 1.24 -10.96 2.39
CA ASP A 127 -0.09 -11.54 2.44
C ASP A 127 -0.23 -12.33 3.75
N ALA A 128 -1.34 -12.16 4.46
CA ALA A 128 -1.59 -12.78 5.76
C ALA A 128 -0.43 -12.63 6.77
N GLY A 129 0.28 -11.49 6.75
CA GLY A 129 1.43 -11.24 7.62
C GLY A 129 2.74 -11.90 7.18
N GLN A 130 2.74 -12.67 6.10
CA GLN A 130 3.91 -13.37 5.59
C GLN A 130 4.52 -12.63 4.41
N ARG A 131 5.84 -12.70 4.26
CA ARG A 131 6.51 -12.18 3.07
C ARG A 131 6.50 -13.24 1.99
N ILE A 132 5.64 -13.08 1.00
CA ILE A 132 5.53 -14.06 -0.10
C ILE A 132 6.54 -13.83 -1.23
N LEU A 133 7.06 -12.61 -1.36
CA LEU A 133 8.01 -12.27 -2.42
C LEU A 133 8.90 -11.08 -2.01
N SER A 134 10.17 -11.13 -2.42
CA SER A 134 11.07 -9.99 -2.44
C SER A 134 11.85 -10.01 -3.76
N LEU A 135 11.86 -8.88 -4.46
CA LEU A 135 12.52 -8.65 -5.75
C LEU A 135 13.58 -7.57 -5.64
#